data_AF-I3UW97-F1
#
_entry.id   AF-I3UW97-F1
#
_cell.length_a   1.000
_cell.length_b   1.000
_cell.length_c   1.000
_cell.angle_alpha   90.00
_cell.angle_beta   90.00
_cell.angle_gamma   90.00
#
_symmetry.space_group_name_H-M   'P 1'
#
loop_
_entity.id
_entity.type
_entity.pdbx_description
1 polymer ?
#
loop_
_entity_poly.entity_id
_entity_poly.type
_entity_poly.pdbx_seq_one_letter_code
_entity_poly.pdbx_strand_id
1 'polypeptide(L)'
;MIFKRNALARTFIPHRLLTRQAFEQIVMDLGWSGNLYLEKRDNMLGRAMGLRPCLAKYMRRGADLETYYQVRRGADLETYYQVRGWRDEHEFRAGSISHLRVADINQEVYGLPEWLPALQAALLNESATLFRRKYYQNGSHAGFILYMTDAAQNEDFVDDLRTAMKSSKGPGNFRNLFMYAPNGKKDGIQLIPISEVAAKDDFGAIKNISRDDQLAMLRIPPQLMGVVPQNAGGFGSVRDATQVWAMNELEPEQARLLQINEWLGEEVIRFQPYEVPTGNVS
;
A
#
# COMPACT_ATOMS: atom_id res chain seq x y z
N MET A 1 -0.75 6.32 -4.23
CA MET A 1 0.71 6.49 -4.43
C MET A 1 1.10 6.68 -5.90
N ILE A 2 0.80 5.75 -6.80
CA ILE A 2 1.22 5.83 -8.23
C ILE A 2 0.76 7.12 -8.92
N PHE A 3 -0.50 7.53 -8.73
CA PHE A 3 -1.03 8.76 -9.33
C PHE A 3 -0.26 10.02 -8.89
N LYS A 4 -0.05 10.21 -7.58
CA LYS A 4 0.72 11.33 -7.02
C LYS A 4 2.17 11.33 -7.52
N ARG A 5 2.83 10.15 -7.55
CA ARG A 5 4.18 9.98 -8.16
C ARG A 5 4.19 10.42 -9.61
N ASN A 6 3.24 9.97 -10.43
CA ASN A 6 3.17 10.32 -11.85
C ASN A 6 2.88 11.80 -12.06
N ALA A 7 2.06 12.42 -11.22
CA ALA A 7 1.80 13.86 -11.30
C ALA A 7 3.05 14.69 -10.95
N LEU A 8 3.79 14.30 -9.91
CA LEU A 8 5.08 14.90 -9.56
C LEU A 8 6.10 14.70 -10.69
N ALA A 9 6.18 13.48 -11.23
CA ALA A 9 7.06 13.16 -12.34
C ALA A 9 6.65 13.89 -13.61
N ARG A 10 5.36 14.20 -13.83
CA ARG A 10 4.89 14.97 -14.99
C ARG A 10 5.37 16.42 -14.92
N THR A 11 5.31 17.03 -13.74
CA THR A 11 5.70 18.44 -13.58
C THR A 11 7.21 18.62 -13.42
N PHE A 12 7.94 17.60 -12.99
CA PHE A 12 9.39 17.68 -12.82
C PHE A 12 10.12 18.00 -14.13
N ILE A 13 11.05 18.96 -14.07
CA ILE A 13 11.97 19.31 -15.17
C ILE A 13 13.29 18.55 -14.94
N PRO A 14 13.65 17.57 -15.79
CA PRO A 14 14.88 16.81 -15.63
C PRO A 14 16.12 17.69 -15.61
N HIS A 15 17.09 17.31 -14.79
CA HIS A 15 18.36 18.01 -14.64
C HIS A 15 19.53 17.10 -15.01
N ARG A 16 20.67 17.67 -15.42
CA ARG A 16 21.90 16.90 -15.72
C ARG A 16 22.31 16.00 -14.54
N LEU A 17 22.04 16.45 -13.31
CA LEU A 17 22.39 15.71 -12.08
C LEU A 17 21.30 14.74 -11.61
N LEU A 18 20.04 14.94 -12.03
CA LEU A 18 18.90 14.15 -11.55
C LEU A 18 17.95 13.83 -12.71
N THR A 19 17.96 12.56 -13.13
CA THR A 19 17.09 12.08 -14.20
C THR A 19 15.65 11.91 -13.71
N ARG A 20 14.68 11.89 -14.64
CA ARG A 20 13.27 11.62 -14.32
C ARG A 20 13.08 10.28 -13.61
N GLN A 21 13.79 9.24 -14.05
CA GLN A 21 13.73 7.92 -13.42
C GLN A 21 14.23 7.95 -11.96
N ALA A 22 15.33 8.65 -11.70
CA ALA A 22 15.83 8.82 -10.35
C ALA A 22 14.84 9.61 -9.48
N PHE A 23 14.25 10.67 -10.04
CA PHE A 23 13.20 11.45 -9.39
C PHE A 23 11.96 10.61 -9.04
N GLU A 24 11.50 9.75 -9.95
CA GLU A 24 10.38 8.84 -9.70
C GLU A 24 10.66 7.86 -8.55
N GLN A 25 11.90 7.36 -8.45
CA GLN A 25 12.29 6.47 -7.35
C GLN A 25 12.22 7.18 -5.99
N ILE A 26 12.81 8.36 -5.88
CA ILE A 26 12.87 9.08 -4.60
C ILE A 26 11.47 9.50 -4.12
N VAL A 27 10.59 9.92 -5.03
CA VAL A 27 9.19 10.25 -4.71
C VAL A 27 8.39 9.02 -4.32
N MET A 28 8.64 7.87 -4.98
CA MET A 28 8.01 6.61 -4.60
C MET A 28 8.45 6.18 -3.19
N ASP A 29 9.74 6.31 -2.87
CA ASP A 29 10.29 5.99 -1.57
C ASP A 29 9.67 6.88 -0.47
N LEU A 30 9.53 8.18 -0.72
CA LEU A 30 8.88 9.13 0.19
C LEU A 30 7.43 8.72 0.46
N GLY A 31 6.65 8.45 -0.60
CA GLY A 31 5.25 8.07 -0.46
C GLY A 31 5.07 6.71 0.23
N TRP A 32 5.96 5.74 -0.03
CA TRP A 32 5.86 4.40 0.51
C TRP A 32 6.37 4.28 1.95
N SER A 33 7.46 4.97 2.31
CA SER A 33 8.09 4.83 3.63
C SER A 33 8.01 6.07 4.50
N GLY A 34 7.53 7.20 3.98
CA GLY A 34 7.68 8.50 4.63
C GLY A 34 9.12 9.04 4.60
N ASN A 35 10.03 8.38 3.87
CA ASN A 35 11.45 8.69 3.85
C ASN A 35 12.02 8.65 2.43
N LEU A 36 12.91 9.58 2.13
CA LEU A 36 13.58 9.72 0.85
C LEU A 36 15.06 9.96 1.10
N TYR A 37 15.92 9.22 0.38
CA TYR A 37 17.36 9.39 0.45
C TYR A 37 17.97 9.63 -0.93
N LEU A 38 18.78 10.67 -1.03
CA LEU A 38 19.47 11.04 -2.26
C LEU A 38 20.96 11.28 -1.99
N GLU A 39 21.82 10.46 -2.58
CA GLU A 39 23.27 10.56 -2.49
C GLU A 39 23.80 11.58 -3.50
N LYS A 40 24.51 12.59 -3.01
CA LYS A 40 25.35 13.47 -3.82
C LYS A 40 26.71 12.81 -4.04
N ARG A 41 26.98 12.43 -5.29
CA ARG A 41 28.29 11.94 -5.71
C ARG A 41 29.10 13.09 -6.25
N ASP A 42 30.23 13.36 -5.61
CA ASP A 42 31.14 14.41 -6.01
C ASP A 42 32.25 13.87 -6.94
N ASN A 43 32.77 14.74 -7.80
CA ASN A 43 34.02 14.49 -8.50
C ASN A 43 35.24 14.80 -7.61
N MET A 44 36.44 14.55 -8.11
CA MET A 44 37.69 14.82 -7.38
C MET A 44 37.86 16.29 -6.94
N LEU A 45 37.15 17.23 -7.57
CA LEU A 45 37.15 18.66 -7.25
C LEU A 45 36.00 19.06 -6.32
N GLY A 46 35.25 18.10 -5.76
CA GLY A 46 34.14 18.36 -4.83
C GLY A 46 32.85 18.88 -5.49
N ARG A 47 32.74 18.87 -6.82
CA ARG A 47 31.51 19.27 -7.53
C ARG A 47 30.59 18.08 -7.72
N ALA A 48 29.28 18.31 -7.59
CA ALA A 48 28.27 17.29 -7.84
C ALA A 48 28.38 16.74 -9.27
N MET A 49 28.66 15.43 -9.35
CA MET A 49 28.74 14.67 -10.59
C MET A 49 27.37 14.07 -10.94
N GLY A 50 26.60 13.71 -9.92
CA GLY A 50 25.22 13.22 -10.07
C GLY A 50 24.58 12.93 -8.73
N LEU A 51 23.25 12.86 -8.74
CA LEU A 51 22.42 12.53 -7.59
C LEU A 51 21.84 11.14 -7.78
N ARG A 52 22.05 10.24 -6.81
CA ARG A 52 21.60 8.85 -6.89
C ARG A 52 20.57 8.54 -5.81
N PRO A 53 19.39 8.00 -6.16
CA PRO A 53 18.44 7.50 -5.18
C PRO A 53 19.07 6.38 -4.34
N CYS A 54 18.89 6.44 -3.04
CA CYS A 54 19.20 5.33 -2.14
C CYS A 54 17.88 4.73 -1.65
N LEU A 55 17.67 3.45 -1.94
CA LEU A 55 16.43 2.76 -1.63
C LEU A 55 16.09 2.84 -0.14
N ALA A 56 15.03 3.58 0.21
CA ALA A 56 14.72 3.95 1.59
C ALA A 56 14.55 2.75 2.54
N LYS A 57 14.05 1.62 2.03
CA LYS A 57 13.90 0.37 2.79
C LYS A 57 15.21 -0.12 3.43
N TYR A 58 16.34 0.09 2.75
CA TYR A 58 17.65 -0.42 3.13
C TYR A 58 18.52 0.62 3.84
N MET A 59 18.05 1.85 3.96
CA MET A 59 18.79 2.93 4.61
C MET A 59 18.63 2.85 6.13
N ARG A 60 19.72 3.09 6.84
CA ARG A 60 19.75 3.24 8.30
C ARG A 60 20.55 4.48 8.64
N ARG A 61 20.08 5.21 9.63
CA ARG A 61 20.80 6.32 10.25
C ARG A 61 21.82 5.77 11.23
N GLY A 62 23.03 6.31 11.20
CA GLY A 62 24.04 6.02 12.22
C GLY A 62 23.56 6.49 13.59
N ALA A 63 23.90 5.72 14.61
CA ALA A 63 23.75 6.12 16.00
C ALA A 63 25.18 6.33 16.53
N ASP A 64 25.71 7.54 16.43
CA ASP A 64 26.92 7.85 17.20
C ASP A 64 26.55 7.88 18.69
N LEU A 65 26.78 6.74 19.36
CA LEU A 65 26.42 6.51 20.76
C LEU A 65 27.44 7.11 21.73
N GLU A 66 28.63 7.52 21.27
CA GLU A 66 29.63 8.16 22.13
C GLU A 66 29.23 9.61 22.45
N THR A 67 28.50 10.25 21.53
CA THR A 67 28.04 11.64 21.62
C THR A 67 26.60 11.77 22.16
N TYR A 68 25.95 10.66 22.53
CA TYR A 68 24.59 10.69 23.12
C TYR A 68 24.56 11.39 24.50
N TYR A 69 25.66 11.41 25.24
CA TYR A 69 25.79 12.14 26.52
C TYR A 69 26.26 13.59 26.38
N GLN A 70 26.70 14.01 25.18
CA GLN A 70 26.97 15.41 24.88
C GLN A 70 26.14 15.81 23.67
N VAL A 71 24.83 15.95 23.89
CA VAL A 71 23.93 16.64 22.96
C VAL A 71 24.44 18.08 22.75
N ARG A 72 25.32 18.26 21.78
CA ARG A 72 25.75 19.55 21.25
C ARG A 72 25.60 19.51 19.74
N ARG A 73 24.42 19.97 19.31
CA ARG A 73 24.15 20.55 17.99
C ARG A 73 24.46 19.66 16.79
N GLY A 74 23.47 18.90 16.34
CA GLY A 74 23.14 18.69 14.91
C GLY A 74 24.14 17.97 14.00
N ALA A 75 25.40 17.74 14.40
CA ALA A 75 26.46 17.23 13.54
C ALA A 75 26.54 15.68 13.52
N ASP A 76 26.12 15.01 14.60
CA ASP A 76 26.18 13.53 14.72
C ASP A 76 25.07 12.81 13.93
N LEU A 77 24.24 13.60 13.23
CA LEU A 77 23.03 13.21 12.56
C LEU A 77 23.23 12.99 11.04
N GLU A 78 24.47 13.02 10.56
CA GLU A 78 24.83 13.03 9.13
C GLU A 78 25.32 11.70 8.56
N THR A 79 25.50 10.66 9.38
CA THR A 79 26.01 9.36 8.94
C THR A 79 24.86 8.42 8.56
N TYR A 80 24.99 7.77 7.41
CA TYR A 80 24.00 6.82 6.89
C TYR A 80 24.67 5.53 6.43
N TYR A 81 23.93 4.43 6.52
CA TYR A 81 24.33 3.11 6.08
C TYR A 81 23.29 2.54 5.13
N GLN A 82 23.72 1.87 4.05
CA GLN A 82 22.86 1.01 3.25
C GLN A 82 23.13 -0.45 3.59
N VAL A 83 22.13 -1.13 4.14
CA VAL A 83 22.22 -2.55 4.53
C VAL A 83 21.70 -3.42 3.38
N ARG A 84 22.61 -4.14 2.72
CA ARG A 84 22.30 -4.95 1.53
C ARG A 84 22.11 -6.43 1.84
N GLY A 85 22.59 -6.87 3.01
CA GLY A 85 22.50 -8.25 3.46
C GLY A 85 23.11 -8.42 4.84
N TRP A 86 23.29 -9.68 5.25
CA TRP A 86 23.96 -10.01 6.50
C TRP A 86 25.42 -9.53 6.48
N ARG A 87 25.77 -8.61 7.40
CA ARG A 87 27.11 -7.98 7.51
C ARG A 87 27.60 -7.28 6.24
N ASP A 88 26.69 -6.87 5.36
CA ASP A 88 27.00 -6.04 4.19
C ASP A 88 26.38 -4.67 4.38
N GLU A 89 27.14 -3.80 5.05
CA GLU A 89 26.78 -2.43 5.37
C GLU A 89 27.71 -1.49 4.62
N HIS A 90 27.13 -0.66 3.75
CA HIS A 90 27.85 0.41 3.08
C HIS A 90 27.63 1.72 3.82
N GLU A 91 28.66 2.22 4.49
CA GLU A 91 28.66 3.56 5.07
C GLU A 91 28.80 4.63 3.98
N PHE A 92 27.92 5.62 4.00
CA PHE A 92 28.03 6.80 3.15
C PHE A 92 28.89 7.85 3.83
N ARG A 93 29.61 8.63 3.01
CA ARG A 93 30.33 9.82 3.50
C ARG A 93 29.35 10.76 4.22
N ALA A 94 29.74 11.25 5.40
CA ALA A 94 28.95 12.24 6.15
C ALA A 94 28.59 13.45 5.27
N GLY A 95 27.35 13.94 5.40
CA GLY A 95 26.82 15.06 4.64
C GLY A 95 26.56 14.77 3.15
N SER A 96 26.83 13.56 2.65
CA SER A 96 26.59 13.20 1.24
C SER A 96 25.15 12.76 0.94
N ILE A 97 24.31 12.58 1.96
CA ILE A 97 22.93 12.11 1.83
C ILE A 97 21.96 13.24 2.17
N SER A 98 21.06 13.56 1.25
CA SER A 98 19.84 14.29 1.57
C SER A 98 18.79 13.30 2.08
N HIS A 99 18.41 13.43 3.34
CA HIS A 99 17.28 12.70 3.91
C HIS A 99 16.10 13.64 4.07
N LEU A 100 15.11 13.52 3.19
CA LEU A 100 13.82 14.14 3.40
C LEU A 100 12.87 13.14 4.05
N ARG A 101 12.22 13.57 5.12
CA ARG A 101 11.21 12.78 5.83
C ARG A 101 9.91 13.54 5.95
N VAL A 102 8.80 12.81 5.98
CA VAL A 102 7.54 13.33 6.48
C VAL A 102 7.58 13.46 8.00
N ALA A 103 6.70 14.26 8.57
CA ALA A 103 6.65 14.46 10.01
C ALA A 103 6.22 13.17 10.73
N ASP A 104 6.78 12.95 11.92
CA ASP A 104 6.39 11.88 12.85
C ASP A 104 6.31 12.52 14.25
N ILE A 105 5.31 12.11 15.02
CA ILE A 105 5.08 12.57 16.40
C ILE A 105 5.94 11.82 17.41
N ASN A 106 6.42 10.62 17.06
CA ASN A 106 7.12 9.74 18.00
C ASN A 106 8.65 9.90 17.96
N GLN A 107 9.18 10.43 16.86
CA GLN A 107 10.62 10.55 16.65
C GLN A 107 10.99 11.62 15.61
N GLU A 108 12.26 12.02 15.64
CA GLU A 108 12.81 13.01 14.71
C GLU A 108 13.77 12.40 13.66
N VAL A 109 13.98 11.08 13.71
CA VAL A 109 15.02 10.40 12.92
C VAL A 109 14.48 9.98 11.55
N TYR A 110 13.27 9.42 11.48
CA TYR A 110 12.57 8.94 10.29
C TYR A 110 11.17 9.53 10.18
N GLY A 111 10.59 9.46 8.98
CA GLY A 111 9.19 9.80 8.75
C GLY A 111 8.27 8.60 8.85
N LEU A 112 6.99 8.89 9.12
CA LEU A 112 5.91 7.91 9.22
C LEU A 112 5.07 7.92 7.92
N PRO A 113 4.94 6.82 7.17
CA PRO A 113 4.20 6.83 5.92
C PRO A 113 2.73 7.16 6.12
N GLU A 114 2.20 8.11 5.34
CA GLU A 114 0.83 8.65 5.48
C GLU A 114 -0.26 7.60 5.20
N TRP A 115 0.08 6.49 4.52
CA TRP A 115 -0.86 5.41 4.26
C TRP A 115 -1.07 4.46 5.42
N LEU A 116 -0.22 4.51 6.45
CA LEU A 116 -0.25 3.58 7.57
C LEU A 116 -1.62 3.51 8.29
N PRO A 117 -2.36 4.62 8.53
CA PRO A 117 -3.68 4.56 9.15
C PRO A 117 -4.71 3.74 8.38
N ALA A 118 -4.58 3.64 7.05
CA ALA A 118 -5.49 2.86 6.19
C ALA A 118 -5.07 1.39 6.04
N LEU A 119 -4.02 0.93 6.73
CA LEU A 119 -3.51 -0.43 6.59
C LEU A 119 -4.58 -1.49 6.92
N GLN A 120 -5.35 -1.29 7.99
CA GLN A 120 -6.39 -2.26 8.38
C GLN A 120 -7.53 -2.31 7.34
N ALA A 121 -7.92 -1.17 6.78
CA ALA A 121 -8.89 -1.14 5.69
C ALA A 121 -8.36 -1.86 4.44
N ALA A 122 -7.08 -1.67 4.09
CA ALA A 122 -6.45 -2.36 2.97
C ALA A 122 -6.41 -3.89 3.17
N LEU A 123 -6.02 -4.36 4.36
CA LEU A 123 -5.98 -5.79 4.71
C LEU A 123 -7.39 -6.43 4.72
N LEU A 124 -8.38 -5.71 5.21
CA LEU A 124 -9.78 -6.15 5.20
C LEU A 124 -10.30 -6.27 3.76
N ASN A 125 -9.99 -5.27 2.92
CA ASN A 125 -10.34 -5.25 1.51
C ASN A 125 -9.65 -6.37 0.70
N GLU A 126 -8.40 -6.71 1.03
CA GLU A 126 -7.68 -7.86 0.48
C GLU A 126 -8.37 -9.17 0.89
N SER A 127 -8.64 -9.33 2.19
CA SER A 127 -9.30 -10.52 2.75
C SER A 127 -10.66 -10.79 2.10
N ALA A 128 -11.48 -9.75 1.93
CA ALA A 128 -12.77 -9.84 1.23
C ALA A 128 -12.60 -10.27 -0.24
N THR A 129 -11.57 -9.77 -0.94
CA THR A 129 -11.25 -10.18 -2.31
C THR A 129 -10.83 -11.65 -2.38
N LEU A 130 -9.93 -12.08 -1.49
CA LEU A 130 -9.47 -13.47 -1.43
C LEU A 130 -10.60 -14.43 -1.09
N PHE A 131 -11.49 -14.04 -0.18
CA PHE A 131 -12.69 -14.81 0.14
C PHE A 131 -13.56 -15.01 -1.10
N ARG A 132 -13.92 -13.94 -1.80
CA ARG A 132 -14.75 -14.02 -3.02
C ARG A 132 -14.14 -14.90 -4.10
N ARG A 133 -12.82 -14.82 -4.29
CA ARG A 133 -12.09 -15.70 -5.22
C ARG A 133 -12.20 -17.16 -4.82
N LYS A 134 -11.95 -17.49 -3.55
CA LYS A 134 -12.06 -18.85 -3.01
C LYS A 134 -13.51 -19.37 -3.07
N TYR A 135 -14.48 -18.50 -2.79
CA TYR A 135 -15.90 -18.81 -2.87
C TYR A 135 -16.30 -19.19 -4.31
N TYR A 136 -15.89 -18.40 -5.29
CA TYR A 136 -16.12 -18.70 -6.71
C TYR A 136 -15.43 -20.00 -7.14
N GLN A 137 -14.18 -20.21 -6.74
CA GLN A 137 -13.42 -21.44 -7.05
C GLN A 137 -14.04 -22.71 -6.44
N ASN A 138 -14.82 -22.57 -5.36
CA ASN A 138 -15.54 -23.66 -4.69
C ASN A 138 -17.00 -23.81 -5.16
N GLY A 139 -17.34 -23.33 -6.37
CA GLY A 139 -18.68 -23.51 -6.95
C GLY A 139 -19.75 -22.63 -6.31
N SER A 140 -19.36 -21.49 -5.72
CA SER A 140 -20.26 -20.57 -5.00
C SER A 140 -20.93 -21.22 -3.78
N HIS A 141 -20.19 -22.05 -3.05
CA HIS A 141 -20.63 -22.60 -1.77
C HIS A 141 -19.54 -22.44 -0.70
N ALA A 142 -19.90 -21.95 0.48
CA ALA A 142 -19.05 -21.79 1.66
C ALA A 142 -18.94 -23.07 2.51
N GLY A 143 -19.52 -24.17 2.02
CA GLY A 143 -19.58 -25.48 2.68
C GLY A 143 -20.93 -25.77 3.32
N PHE A 144 -21.16 -27.03 3.66
CA PHE A 144 -22.40 -27.51 4.29
C PHE A 144 -22.12 -28.57 5.36
N ILE A 145 -23.09 -28.77 6.24
CA ILE A 145 -23.13 -29.88 7.18
C ILE A 145 -24.06 -30.95 6.59
N LEU A 146 -23.51 -32.11 6.25
CA LEU A 146 -24.31 -33.30 5.92
C LEU A 146 -24.69 -33.99 7.23
N TYR A 147 -25.95 -33.86 7.63
CA TYR A 147 -26.53 -34.44 8.83
C TYR A 147 -27.30 -35.70 8.47
N MET A 148 -26.88 -36.84 9.02
CA MET A 148 -27.52 -38.13 8.76
C MET A 148 -28.06 -38.71 10.06
N THR A 149 -29.37 -38.97 10.07
CA THR A 149 -30.10 -39.53 11.21
C THR A 149 -30.57 -40.96 10.97
N ASP A 150 -30.56 -41.40 9.70
CA ASP A 150 -30.95 -42.75 9.33
C ASP A 150 -30.02 -43.77 9.97
N ALA A 151 -30.60 -44.85 10.49
CA ALA A 151 -29.86 -45.93 11.12
C ALA A 151 -29.18 -46.74 10.00
N ALA A 152 -28.01 -46.27 9.54
CA ALA A 152 -27.19 -47.01 8.59
C ALA A 152 -26.91 -48.42 9.15
N GLN A 153 -27.44 -49.44 8.48
CA GLN A 153 -27.23 -50.86 8.83
C GLN A 153 -25.79 -51.31 8.55
N ASN A 154 -25.02 -50.51 7.81
CA ASN A 154 -23.67 -50.82 7.35
C ASN A 154 -22.71 -49.66 7.65
N GLU A 155 -21.73 -49.89 8.53
CA GLU A 155 -20.70 -48.91 8.90
C GLU A 155 -19.81 -48.53 7.71
N ASP A 156 -19.56 -49.46 6.78
CA ASP A 156 -18.73 -49.23 5.60
C ASP A 156 -19.32 -48.12 4.71
N PHE A 157 -20.65 -48.07 4.58
CA PHE A 157 -21.33 -47.03 3.81
C PHE A 157 -21.18 -45.64 4.43
N VAL A 158 -21.15 -45.55 5.78
CA VAL A 158 -20.95 -44.30 6.50
C VAL A 158 -19.52 -43.79 6.30
N ASP A 159 -18.55 -44.69 6.33
CA ASP A 159 -17.14 -44.34 6.11
C ASP A 159 -16.83 -44.04 4.65
N ASP A 160 -17.49 -44.67 3.69
CA ASP A 160 -17.43 -44.33 2.27
C ASP A 160 -18.00 -42.92 2.01
N LEU A 161 -19.16 -42.60 2.58
CA LEU A 161 -19.75 -41.26 2.49
C LEU A 161 -18.83 -40.20 3.14
N ARG A 162 -18.27 -40.50 4.31
CA ARG A 162 -17.30 -39.63 4.99
C ARG A 162 -16.05 -39.44 4.14
N THR A 163 -15.56 -40.48 3.48
CA THR A 163 -14.36 -40.44 2.63
C THR A 163 -14.62 -39.66 1.36
N ALA A 164 -15.73 -39.91 0.68
CA ALA A 164 -16.18 -39.16 -0.49
C ALA A 164 -16.36 -37.66 -0.17
N MET A 165 -16.87 -37.34 1.02
CA MET A 165 -16.99 -35.96 1.50
C MET A 165 -15.64 -35.31 1.81
N LYS A 166 -14.69 -36.06 2.38
CA LYS A 166 -13.31 -35.59 2.61
C LYS A 166 -12.54 -35.40 1.30
N SER A 167 -12.82 -36.19 0.26
CA SER A 167 -12.18 -36.11 -1.06
C SER A 167 -12.83 -35.08 -1.99
N SER A 168 -14.10 -34.73 -1.78
CA SER A 168 -14.82 -33.65 -2.50
C SER A 168 -14.36 -32.23 -2.09
N LYS A 169 -13.09 -32.08 -1.71
CA LYS A 169 -12.49 -30.77 -1.44
C LYS A 169 -12.34 -30.02 -2.75
N GLY A 170 -13.19 -29.04 -2.98
CA GLY A 170 -12.87 -27.95 -3.90
C GLY A 170 -11.56 -27.25 -3.46
N PRO A 171 -10.84 -26.61 -4.39
CA PRO A 171 -9.59 -25.92 -4.06
C PRO A 171 -9.85 -24.70 -3.15
N GLY A 172 -9.70 -24.89 -1.83
CA GLY A 172 -9.48 -23.82 -0.85
C GLY A 172 -10.44 -23.79 0.35
N ASN A 173 -9.87 -23.51 1.53
CA ASN A 173 -10.38 -23.09 2.86
C ASN A 173 -11.80 -23.39 3.39
N PHE A 174 -12.82 -23.72 2.60
CA PHE A 174 -14.14 -24.10 3.12
C PHE A 174 -14.16 -25.61 3.39
N ARG A 175 -14.69 -26.01 4.55
CA ARG A 175 -14.74 -27.41 4.98
C ARG A 175 -16.19 -27.84 5.09
N ASN A 176 -16.55 -28.90 4.38
CA ASN A 176 -17.80 -29.60 4.62
C ASN A 176 -17.68 -30.42 5.91
N LEU A 177 -18.73 -30.45 6.72
CA LEU A 177 -18.81 -31.23 7.95
C LEU A 177 -19.78 -32.39 7.74
N PHE A 178 -19.45 -33.55 8.30
CA PHE A 178 -20.35 -34.70 8.34
C PHE A 178 -20.71 -35.00 9.79
N MET A 179 -22.01 -35.04 10.10
CA MET A 179 -22.52 -35.34 11.44
C MET A 179 -23.48 -36.52 11.34
N TYR A 180 -23.09 -37.63 11.98
CA TYR A 180 -23.91 -38.83 12.09
C TYR A 180 -24.56 -38.89 13.48
N ALA A 181 -25.89 -38.90 13.52
CA ALA A 181 -26.69 -38.90 14.74
C ALA A 181 -27.87 -39.89 14.60
N PRO A 182 -27.59 -41.21 14.70
CA PRO A 182 -28.59 -42.25 14.49
C PRO A 182 -29.77 -42.09 15.46
N ASN A 183 -30.99 -42.34 14.97
CA ASN A 183 -32.26 -42.15 15.70
C ASN A 183 -32.60 -40.68 16.04
N GLY A 184 -31.97 -39.71 15.39
CA GLY A 184 -32.36 -38.30 15.45
C GLY A 184 -33.75 -38.05 14.85
N LYS A 185 -34.42 -36.94 15.21
CA LYS A 185 -35.74 -36.58 14.64
C LYS A 185 -35.61 -35.76 13.34
N LYS A 186 -36.53 -36.02 12.41
CA LYS A 186 -36.73 -35.45 11.06
C LYS A 186 -35.74 -35.97 10.00
N ASP A 187 -36.24 -36.14 8.76
CA ASP A 187 -35.62 -36.53 7.47
C ASP A 187 -34.25 -37.24 7.56
N GLY A 188 -34.16 -38.51 7.10
CA GLY A 188 -33.02 -39.41 7.29
C GLY A 188 -31.64 -38.90 6.85
N ILE A 189 -31.59 -38.04 5.82
CA ILE A 189 -30.39 -37.32 5.37
C ILE A 189 -30.77 -35.87 5.10
N GLN A 190 -30.01 -34.93 5.66
CA GLN A 190 -30.21 -33.49 5.50
C GLN A 190 -28.91 -32.80 5.16
N LEU A 191 -28.99 -31.87 4.20
CA LEU A 191 -27.91 -30.92 3.94
C LEU A 191 -28.27 -29.62 4.64
N ILE A 192 -27.58 -29.34 5.75
CA ILE A 192 -27.72 -28.09 6.50
C ILE A 192 -26.68 -27.10 5.96
N PRO A 193 -27.08 -26.06 5.22
CA PRO A 193 -26.14 -25.05 4.78
C PRO A 193 -25.55 -24.35 6.02
N ILE A 194 -24.23 -24.19 6.06
CA ILE A 194 -23.60 -23.31 7.05
C ILE A 194 -23.99 -21.90 6.62
N SER A 195 -24.93 -21.26 7.33
CA SER A 195 -25.61 -20.03 6.91
C SER A 195 -24.72 -19.05 6.14
N GLU A 196 -24.88 -19.06 4.82
CA GLU A 196 -24.32 -18.08 3.88
C GLU A 196 -25.09 -16.74 3.89
N VAL A 197 -26.31 -16.75 4.41
CA VAL A 197 -27.34 -15.74 4.09
C VAL A 197 -27.12 -14.39 4.77
N ALA A 198 -26.38 -14.31 5.88
CA ALA A 198 -26.10 -13.02 6.54
C ALA A 198 -24.82 -12.33 6.06
N ALA A 199 -23.79 -13.10 5.63
CA ALA A 199 -22.50 -12.52 5.26
C ALA A 199 -22.45 -12.01 3.81
N LYS A 200 -23.33 -12.51 2.93
CA LYS A 200 -23.33 -12.14 1.50
C LYS A 200 -23.60 -10.64 1.29
N ASP A 201 -24.48 -10.06 2.12
CA ASP A 201 -24.82 -8.63 2.07
C ASP A 201 -23.72 -7.73 2.66
N ASP A 202 -22.98 -8.20 3.67
CA ASP A 202 -21.92 -7.41 4.31
C ASP A 202 -20.63 -7.30 3.47
N PHE A 203 -20.33 -8.23 2.57
CA PHE A 203 -19.10 -8.12 1.75
C PHE A 203 -19.11 -6.91 0.82
N GLY A 204 -20.28 -6.55 0.29
CA GLY A 204 -20.45 -5.33 -0.50
C GLY A 204 -20.16 -4.09 0.34
N ALA A 205 -20.73 -4.04 1.54
CA ALA A 205 -20.52 -2.94 2.49
C ALA A 205 -19.05 -2.83 2.92
N ILE A 206 -18.42 -3.94 3.32
CA ILE A 206 -16.99 -4.00 3.69
C ILE A 206 -16.12 -3.49 2.54
N LYS A 207 -16.35 -3.95 1.31
CA LYS A 207 -15.58 -3.51 0.14
C LYS A 207 -15.77 -2.03 -0.15
N ASN A 208 -16.98 -1.49 0.01
CA ASN A 208 -17.27 -0.09 -0.24
C ASN A 208 -16.64 0.81 0.83
N ILE A 209 -16.85 0.50 2.12
CA ILE A 209 -16.29 1.26 3.25
C ILE A 209 -14.77 1.23 3.19
N SER A 210 -14.17 0.03 3.07
CA SER A 210 -12.71 -0.08 3.02
C SER A 210 -12.10 0.55 1.77
N ARG A 211 -12.84 0.61 0.65
CA ARG A 211 -12.41 1.39 -0.53
C ARG A 211 -12.40 2.87 -0.20
N ASP A 212 -13.47 3.37 0.40
CA ASP A 212 -13.62 4.80 0.70
C ASP A 212 -12.57 5.26 1.73
N ASP A 213 -12.25 4.44 2.73
CA ASP A 213 -11.12 4.68 3.66
C ASP A 213 -9.78 4.78 2.93
N GLN A 214 -9.53 3.88 1.97
CA GLN A 214 -8.31 3.92 1.16
C GLN A 214 -8.27 5.16 0.25
N LEU A 215 -9.39 5.56 -0.34
CA LEU A 215 -9.48 6.76 -1.18
C LEU A 215 -9.26 8.04 -0.35
N ALA A 216 -9.88 8.11 0.82
CA ALA A 216 -9.73 9.22 1.75
C ALA A 216 -8.27 9.36 2.20
N MET A 217 -7.61 8.25 2.56
CA MET A 217 -6.19 8.28 2.89
C MET A 217 -5.33 8.72 1.70
N LEU A 218 -5.60 8.22 0.50
CA LEU A 218 -4.81 8.57 -0.68
C LEU A 218 -4.94 10.05 -1.04
N ARG A 219 -6.00 10.72 -0.54
CA ARG A 219 -6.31 12.12 -0.79
C ARG A 219 -6.35 12.44 -2.28
N ILE A 220 -6.86 11.51 -3.08
CA ILE A 220 -7.06 11.68 -4.52
C ILE A 220 -8.56 11.60 -4.80
N PRO A 221 -9.16 12.59 -5.49
CA PRO A 221 -10.56 12.52 -5.88
C PRO A 221 -10.89 11.22 -6.63
N PRO A 222 -11.98 10.51 -6.28
CA PRO A 222 -12.32 9.21 -6.88
C PRO A 222 -12.39 9.23 -8.41
N GLN A 223 -12.88 10.32 -8.99
CA GLN A 223 -12.96 10.50 -10.45
C GLN A 223 -11.59 10.51 -11.15
N LEU A 224 -10.49 10.87 -10.46
CA LEU A 224 -9.14 10.80 -11.02
C LEU A 224 -8.54 9.39 -10.98
N MET A 225 -9.14 8.50 -10.17
CA MET A 225 -8.73 7.11 -10.02
C MET A 225 -9.55 6.16 -10.91
N GLY A 226 -10.43 6.69 -11.77
CA GLY A 226 -11.31 5.87 -12.61
C GLY A 226 -12.44 5.18 -11.83
N VAL A 227 -12.77 5.68 -10.63
CA VAL A 227 -13.94 5.18 -9.88
C VAL A 227 -15.21 5.63 -10.60
N VAL A 228 -16.14 4.70 -10.80
CA VAL A 228 -17.46 4.99 -11.38
C VAL A 228 -18.44 5.37 -10.26
N PRO A 229 -19.12 6.52 -10.36
CA PRO A 229 -20.09 6.94 -9.35
C PRO A 229 -21.27 5.96 -9.27
N GLN A 230 -21.77 5.72 -8.06
CA GLN A 230 -22.91 4.82 -7.82
C GLN A 230 -24.26 5.57 -7.81
N ASN A 231 -24.22 6.90 -7.73
CA ASN A 231 -25.38 7.79 -7.67
C ASN A 231 -25.57 8.55 -9.00
N ALA A 232 -26.82 8.88 -9.32
CA ALA A 232 -27.18 9.56 -10.58
C ALA A 232 -26.53 10.96 -10.76
N GLY A 233 -26.10 11.61 -9.67
CA GLY A 233 -25.46 12.93 -9.70
C GLY A 233 -23.98 12.96 -10.09
N GLY A 234 -23.30 11.80 -10.15
CA GLY A 234 -21.88 11.74 -10.49
C GLY A 234 -20.95 12.44 -9.49
N PHE A 235 -19.68 12.67 -9.90
CA PHE A 235 -18.65 13.34 -9.08
C PHE A 235 -18.47 14.84 -9.41
N GLY A 236 -19.23 15.39 -10.36
CA GLY A 236 -19.04 16.76 -10.84
C GLY A 236 -17.85 16.93 -11.78
N SER A 237 -17.32 18.16 -11.86
CA SER A 237 -16.22 18.54 -12.77
C SER A 237 -14.90 17.85 -12.41
N VAL A 238 -14.40 17.00 -13.31
CA VAL A 238 -13.06 16.38 -13.19
C VAL A 238 -11.97 17.45 -13.17
N ARG A 239 -12.16 18.53 -13.94
CA ARG A 239 -11.20 19.64 -14.02
C ARG A 239 -11.06 20.35 -12.67
N ASP A 240 -12.16 20.73 -12.05
CA ASP A 240 -12.14 21.50 -10.80
C ASP A 240 -11.55 20.64 -9.68
N ALA A 241 -11.95 19.37 -9.62
CA ALA A 241 -11.38 18.41 -8.68
C ALA A 241 -9.86 18.23 -8.90
N THR A 242 -9.40 18.21 -10.14
CA THR A 242 -7.97 18.15 -10.46
C THR A 242 -7.21 19.39 -9.99
N GLN A 243 -7.79 20.59 -10.20
CA GLN A 243 -7.16 21.85 -9.81
C GLN A 243 -7.07 21.98 -8.27
N VAL A 244 -8.16 21.71 -7.55
CA VAL A 244 -8.19 21.73 -6.09
C VAL A 244 -7.23 20.67 -5.52
N TRP A 245 -7.20 19.48 -6.12
CA TRP A 245 -6.27 18.43 -5.73
C TRP A 245 -4.81 18.87 -5.95
N ALA A 246 -4.47 19.42 -7.11
CA ALA A 246 -3.10 19.86 -7.39
C ALA A 246 -2.63 20.92 -6.38
N MET A 247 -3.46 21.91 -6.11
CA MET A 247 -3.16 22.97 -5.13
C MET A 247 -2.95 22.42 -3.71
N ASN A 248 -3.78 21.48 -3.25
CA ASN A 248 -3.74 21.02 -1.85
C ASN A 248 -2.85 19.80 -1.60
N GLU A 249 -2.54 19.01 -2.63
CA GLU A 249 -1.84 17.72 -2.49
C GLU A 249 -0.55 17.64 -3.28
N LEU A 250 -0.47 18.28 -4.44
CA LEU A 250 0.67 18.20 -5.33
C LEU A 250 1.68 19.31 -5.02
N GLU A 251 1.23 20.55 -4.94
CA GLU A 251 2.09 21.72 -4.67
C GLU A 251 2.80 21.65 -3.31
N PRO A 252 2.16 21.22 -2.20
CA PRO A 252 2.87 21.05 -0.93
C PRO A 252 3.96 19.98 -0.98
N GLU A 253 3.73 18.90 -1.73
CA GLU A 253 4.74 17.85 -1.94
C GLU A 253 5.88 18.33 -2.84
N GLN A 254 5.58 19.14 -3.86
CA GLN A 254 6.60 19.82 -4.65
C GLN A 254 7.45 20.74 -3.76
N ALA A 255 6.81 21.56 -2.92
CA ALA A 255 7.50 22.45 -1.99
C ALA A 255 8.40 21.70 -1.00
N ARG A 256 7.95 20.53 -0.49
CA ARG A 256 8.79 19.65 0.33
C ARG A 256 10.03 19.18 -0.42
N LEU A 257 9.87 18.75 -1.67
CA LEU A 257 10.99 18.28 -2.51
C LEU A 257 11.98 19.40 -2.84
N LEU A 258 11.56 20.67 -2.88
CA LEU A 258 12.47 21.81 -3.11
C LEU A 258 13.53 21.97 -2.02
N GLN A 259 13.32 21.42 -0.81
CA GLN A 259 14.33 21.41 0.26
C GLN A 259 15.63 20.67 -0.15
N ILE A 260 15.58 19.78 -1.16
CA ILE A 260 16.78 19.17 -1.73
C ILE A 260 17.68 20.24 -2.37
N ASN A 261 17.12 21.27 -2.97
CA ASN A 261 17.91 22.37 -3.55
C ASN A 261 18.61 23.19 -2.46
N GLU A 262 17.93 23.42 -1.32
CA GLU A 262 18.52 24.10 -0.17
C GLU A 262 19.73 23.33 0.37
N TRP A 263 19.61 22.00 0.49
CA TRP A 263 20.72 21.13 0.89
C TRP A 263 21.87 21.13 -0.15
N LEU A 264 21.56 21.17 -1.44
CA LEU A 264 22.57 21.19 -2.50
C LEU A 264 23.26 22.55 -2.65
N GLY A 265 22.57 23.64 -2.34
CA GLY A 265 22.96 24.98 -2.74
C GLY A 265 22.86 25.23 -4.26
N GLU A 266 22.16 24.36 -4.99
CA GLU A 266 21.97 24.42 -6.45
C GLU A 266 20.52 24.06 -6.79
N GLU A 267 19.93 24.78 -7.75
CA GLU A 267 18.55 24.52 -8.21
C GLU A 267 18.49 23.31 -9.16
N VAL A 268 18.35 22.11 -8.59
CA VAL A 268 18.26 20.85 -9.34
C VAL A 268 16.81 20.40 -9.53
N ILE A 269 15.99 20.48 -8.49
CA ILE A 269 14.56 20.13 -8.53
C ILE A 269 13.76 21.35 -8.94
N ARG A 270 13.07 21.24 -10.07
CA ARG A 270 12.19 22.27 -10.61
C ARG A 270 10.92 21.65 -11.14
N PHE A 271 9.83 22.40 -11.04
CA PHE A 271 8.52 21.96 -11.48
C PHE A 271 7.91 22.96 -12.46
N GLN A 272 7.28 22.44 -13.51
CA GLN A 272 6.36 23.21 -14.33
C GLN A 272 4.98 23.26 -13.66
N PRO A 273 4.18 24.31 -13.92
CA PRO A 273 2.80 24.36 -13.45
C PRO A 273 2.01 23.11 -13.83
N TYR A 274 1.16 22.64 -12.92
CA TYR A 274 0.26 21.52 -13.21
C TYR A 274 -0.96 22.02 -14.00
N GLU A 275 -0.85 22.01 -15.34
CA GLU A 275 -1.92 22.50 -16.21
C GLU A 275 -2.94 21.40 -16.55
N VAL A 276 -4.22 21.76 -16.40
CA VAL A 276 -5.35 20.99 -16.94
C VAL A 276 -5.73 21.61 -18.29
N PRO A 277 -5.61 20.87 -19.41
CA PRO A 277 -5.93 21.41 -20.73
C PRO A 277 -7.31 22.07 -20.73
N THR A 278 -7.38 23.35 -21.05
CA THR A 278 -8.64 24.01 -21.37
C THR A 278 -9.05 23.54 -22.75
N GLY A 279 -10.18 22.85 -22.87
CA GLY A 279 -10.64 22.27 -24.13
C GLY A 279 -10.82 23.31 -25.23
N ASN A 280 -9.74 23.63 -25.92
CA ASN A 280 -9.67 24.15 -27.28
C ASN A 280 -8.60 23.30 -27.97
N VAL A 281 -8.93 22.03 -28.18
CA VAL A 281 -8.24 21.24 -29.20
C VAL A 281 -8.95 21.62 -30.49
N SER A 282 -8.38 22.60 -31.20
CA SER A 282 -8.73 22.92 -32.58
C SER A 282 -8.45 21.74 -33.51
#